data_AF-A0A4V2YVT4-F1
#
_entry.id   AF-A0A4V2YVT4-F1
#
_cell.length_a   1.000
_cell.length_b   1.000
_cell.length_c   1.000
_cell.angle_alpha   90.00
_cell.angle_beta   90.00
_cell.angle_gamma   90.00
#
_symmetry.space_group_name_H-M   'P 1'
#
loop_
_entity.id
_entity.type
_entity.pdbx_description
1 polymer ?
#
loop_
_entity_poly.entity_id
_entity_poly.type
_entity_poly.pdbx_seq_one_letter_code
_entity_poly.pdbx_strand_id
1 'polypeptide(L)'
;MEHHRPDTDRRSAAAMLACDPSTLSALVRYGLPCTGEPGRERFDSRDLFNLALYSGTGRTAVERNVAAALAWTRASCEELIAPRVSSFELRVDCADPDGCRPDARNALARPRKGAYGGTVRNVRARPAAGGNRSVRARSAGARQGAAATARSSGPALALSAVLRTVGDCPVLRSRGLRAVLREFMGAELRWLRLPEALRDDADRLVPRGFAGCGAASRYLERLCREEGIPATTRIGWVVGLPDLVHAWLEVEDEDGVTKVIDPSFALLSDLIPRANPMLLDPGLGFRTNRLVPTGLHVGGDVASHSCGDGRPHARVTTRIVPLQLAP
;
A
#
# COMPACT_ATOMS: atom_id res chain seq x y z
N MET A 1 -10.28 -21.93 -4.21
CA MET A 1 -9.08 -22.81 -4.18
C MET A 1 -7.92 -22.24 -5.00
N GLU A 2 -8.17 -21.57 -6.14
CA GLU A 2 -7.15 -21.06 -7.09
C GLU A 2 -6.07 -20.12 -6.50
N HIS A 3 -6.34 -19.43 -5.39
CA HIS A 3 -5.37 -18.49 -4.78
C HIS A 3 -4.90 -18.89 -3.38
N HIS A 4 -5.36 -20.04 -2.87
CA HIS A 4 -4.98 -20.52 -1.54
C HIS A 4 -3.51 -20.99 -1.56
N ARG A 5 -2.71 -20.54 -0.60
CA ARG A 5 -1.31 -20.93 -0.44
C ARG A 5 -1.08 -21.64 0.89
N PRO A 6 -0.93 -22.97 0.95
CA PRO A 6 -0.73 -23.72 2.19
C PRO A 6 0.70 -23.56 2.76
N ASP A 7 1.06 -22.33 3.12
CA ASP A 7 2.41 -21.91 3.47
C ASP A 7 2.69 -21.93 4.98
N THR A 8 1.66 -22.05 5.82
CA THR A 8 1.78 -21.97 7.27
C THR A 8 1.41 -23.29 7.95
N ASP A 9 2.28 -23.81 8.81
CA ASP A 9 1.97 -25.01 9.62
C ASP A 9 1.04 -24.71 10.80
N ARG A 10 0.47 -25.76 11.36
CA ARG A 10 -0.47 -25.69 12.49
C ARG A 10 0.09 -24.97 13.72
N ARG A 11 1.36 -25.17 14.06
CA ARG A 11 2.00 -24.51 15.22
C ARG A 11 2.07 -23.00 15.00
N SER A 12 2.50 -22.60 13.81
CA SER A 12 2.60 -21.20 13.40
C SER A 12 1.22 -20.54 13.29
N ALA A 13 0.22 -21.27 12.78
CA ALA A 13 -1.17 -20.81 12.72
C ALA A 13 -1.74 -20.53 14.12
N ALA A 14 -1.56 -21.45 15.07
CA ALA A 14 -1.97 -21.27 16.46
C ALA A 14 -1.30 -20.04 17.09
N ALA A 15 0.01 -19.84 16.84
CA ALA A 15 0.76 -18.68 17.31
C ALA A 15 0.26 -17.36 16.70
N MET A 16 -0.02 -17.33 15.39
CA MET A 16 -0.58 -16.14 14.71
C MET A 16 -1.94 -15.74 15.27
N LEU A 17 -2.80 -16.74 15.54
CA LEU A 17 -4.14 -16.55 16.10
C LEU A 17 -4.16 -16.42 17.63
N ALA A 18 -2.99 -16.50 18.29
CA ALA A 18 -2.85 -16.49 19.75
C ALA A 18 -3.84 -17.44 20.47
N CYS A 19 -3.99 -18.66 19.94
CA CYS A 19 -4.93 -19.65 20.45
C CYS A 19 -4.26 -20.99 20.74
N ASP A 20 -4.89 -21.80 21.58
CA ASP A 20 -4.44 -23.15 21.88
C ASP A 20 -4.81 -24.15 20.74
N PRO A 21 -4.22 -25.35 20.73
CA PRO A 21 -4.48 -26.34 19.68
C PRO A 21 -5.96 -26.78 19.55
N SER A 22 -6.72 -26.77 20.66
CA SER A 22 -8.14 -27.17 20.65
C SER A 22 -9.01 -26.09 20.01
N THR A 23 -8.71 -24.81 20.27
CA THR A 23 -9.34 -23.68 19.59
C THR A 23 -9.06 -23.72 18.09
N LEU A 24 -7.81 -23.99 17.68
CA LEU A 24 -7.49 -24.13 16.25
C LEU A 24 -8.23 -25.31 15.59
N SER A 25 -8.36 -26.46 16.27
CA SER A 25 -9.19 -27.56 15.77
C SER A 25 -10.65 -27.17 15.62
N ALA A 26 -11.19 -26.39 16.56
CA ALA A 26 -12.55 -25.88 16.46
C ALA A 26 -12.72 -24.96 15.25
N LEU A 27 -11.77 -24.05 15.00
CA LEU A 27 -11.79 -23.17 13.83
C LEU A 27 -11.79 -23.94 12.51
N VAL A 28 -10.94 -24.98 12.39
CA VAL A 28 -10.93 -25.88 11.22
C VAL A 28 -12.30 -26.55 11.04
N ARG A 29 -12.86 -27.09 12.12
CA ARG A 29 -14.20 -27.71 12.09
C ARG A 29 -15.31 -26.72 11.70
N TYR A 30 -15.16 -25.45 12.05
CA TYR A 30 -16.08 -24.37 11.68
C TYR A 30 -15.76 -23.71 10.33
N GLY A 31 -14.83 -24.29 9.55
CA GLY A 31 -14.61 -23.91 8.16
C GLY A 31 -13.41 -23.02 7.89
N LEU A 32 -12.45 -22.87 8.82
CA LEU A 32 -11.15 -22.29 8.51
C LEU A 32 -10.47 -23.13 7.42
N PRO A 33 -10.20 -22.59 6.21
CA PRO A 33 -9.65 -23.39 5.12
C PRO A 33 -8.25 -23.91 5.42
N CYS A 34 -8.05 -25.20 5.20
CA CYS A 34 -6.74 -25.83 5.30
C CYS A 34 -6.64 -27.01 4.33
N THR A 35 -5.41 -27.49 4.12
CA THR A 35 -5.09 -28.67 3.31
C THR A 35 -4.22 -29.63 4.11
N GLY A 36 -4.15 -30.90 3.70
CA GLY A 36 -3.35 -31.94 4.38
C GLY A 36 -4.16 -32.80 5.34
N GLU A 37 -3.47 -33.76 5.96
CA GLU A 37 -4.07 -34.71 6.90
C GLU A 37 -4.38 -34.06 8.27
N PRO A 38 -5.36 -34.59 9.03
CA PRO A 38 -5.63 -34.13 10.39
C PRO A 38 -4.37 -34.10 11.27
N GLY A 39 -4.12 -32.97 11.92
CA GLY A 39 -2.93 -32.72 12.75
C GLY A 39 -1.67 -32.32 11.97
N ARG A 40 -1.69 -32.39 10.63
CA ARG A 40 -0.62 -31.93 9.73
C ARG A 40 -1.13 -30.89 8.74
N GLU A 41 -2.18 -30.17 9.12
CA GLU A 41 -2.82 -29.22 8.24
C GLU A 41 -1.90 -28.04 7.92
N ARG A 42 -2.06 -27.53 6.71
CA ARG A 42 -1.38 -26.35 6.19
C ARG A 42 -2.43 -25.29 5.86
N PHE A 43 -2.14 -24.06 6.28
CA PHE A 43 -3.03 -22.91 6.22
C PHE A 43 -2.46 -21.82 5.31
N ASP A 44 -3.32 -20.94 4.82
CA ASP A 44 -2.90 -19.73 4.13
C ASP A 44 -2.60 -18.62 5.14
N SER A 45 -1.36 -18.12 5.11
CA SER A 45 -0.91 -17.01 5.96
C SER A 45 -1.78 -15.75 5.82
N ARG A 46 -2.44 -15.52 4.68
CA ARG A 46 -3.35 -14.37 4.48
C ARG A 46 -4.69 -14.60 5.16
N ASP A 47 -5.24 -15.80 5.07
CA ASP A 47 -6.49 -16.17 5.77
C ASP A 47 -6.27 -16.05 7.28
N LEU A 48 -5.15 -16.57 7.78
CA LEU A 48 -4.75 -16.44 9.17
C LEU A 48 -4.52 -14.99 9.59
N PHE A 49 -3.88 -14.17 8.74
CA PHE A 49 -3.69 -12.74 9.01
C PHE A 49 -5.04 -12.02 9.16
N ASN A 50 -5.95 -12.24 8.20
CA ASN A 50 -7.25 -11.59 8.20
C ASN A 50 -8.10 -12.04 9.40
N LEU A 51 -8.10 -13.34 9.73
CA LEU A 51 -8.79 -13.84 10.91
C LEU A 51 -8.19 -13.27 12.20
N ALA A 52 -6.86 -13.21 12.30
CA ALA A 52 -6.19 -12.63 13.46
C ALA A 52 -6.56 -11.15 13.65
N LEU A 53 -6.52 -10.38 12.56
CA LEU A 53 -6.82 -8.95 12.54
C LEU A 53 -8.23 -8.64 13.06
N TYR A 54 -9.21 -9.47 12.68
CA TYR A 54 -10.61 -9.32 13.08
C TYR A 54 -11.02 -10.18 14.27
N SER A 55 -10.06 -10.77 15.01
CA SER A 55 -10.39 -11.62 16.15
C SER A 55 -11.02 -10.85 17.32
N GLY A 56 -10.74 -9.54 17.43
CA GLY A 56 -11.24 -8.68 18.49
C GLY A 56 -10.69 -9.01 19.88
N THR A 57 -9.67 -9.88 19.96
CA THR A 57 -9.11 -10.33 21.23
C THR A 57 -8.06 -9.39 21.78
N GLY A 58 -7.44 -8.56 20.92
CA GLY A 58 -6.27 -7.75 21.25
C GLY A 58 -5.00 -8.57 21.55
N ARG A 59 -5.07 -9.90 21.42
CA ARG A 59 -3.99 -10.83 21.79
C ARG A 59 -3.17 -11.30 20.60
N THR A 60 -3.65 -11.13 19.37
CA THR A 60 -2.87 -11.54 18.21
C THR A 60 -1.73 -10.56 17.95
N ALA A 61 -0.60 -11.06 17.44
CA ALA A 61 0.48 -10.19 17.01
C ALA A 61 0.04 -9.28 15.85
N VAL A 62 -0.89 -9.75 15.01
CA VAL A 62 -1.43 -9.00 13.88
C VAL A 62 -2.19 -7.75 14.35
N GLU A 63 -3.15 -7.88 15.27
CA GLU A 63 -3.88 -6.73 15.83
C GLU A 63 -2.93 -5.68 16.41
N ARG A 64 -1.99 -6.13 17.26
CA ARG A 64 -1.02 -5.22 17.89
C ARG A 64 -0.12 -4.53 16.88
N ASN A 65 0.37 -5.27 15.89
CA ASN A 65 1.27 -4.71 14.87
C ASN A 65 0.54 -3.71 13.98
N VAL A 66 -0.69 -4.00 13.55
CA VAL A 66 -1.50 -3.05 12.76
C VAL A 66 -1.82 -1.80 13.59
N ALA A 67 -2.27 -1.97 14.83
CA ALA A 67 -2.58 -0.85 15.72
C ALA A 67 -1.34 0.01 16.04
N ALA A 68 -0.16 -0.60 16.18
CA ALA A 68 1.10 0.12 16.38
C ALA A 68 1.55 0.85 15.11
N ALA A 69 1.50 0.18 13.96
CA ALA A 69 1.92 0.73 12.67
C ALA A 69 1.04 1.93 12.25
N LEU A 70 -0.23 1.91 12.64
CA LEU A 70 -1.20 2.98 12.39
C LEU A 70 -1.45 3.87 13.61
N ALA A 71 -0.70 3.75 14.70
CA ALA A 71 -0.93 4.55 15.92
C ALA A 71 -0.86 6.07 15.68
N TRP A 72 -0.17 6.49 14.61
CA TRP A 72 -0.09 7.88 14.21
C TRP A 72 -1.43 8.46 13.74
N THR A 73 -2.40 7.64 13.32
CA THR A 73 -3.74 8.11 12.91
C THR A 73 -4.56 8.66 14.08
N ARG A 74 -4.07 8.50 15.32
CA ARG A 74 -4.65 9.06 16.55
C ARG A 74 -4.28 10.53 16.78
N ALA A 75 -3.28 11.02 16.04
CA ALA A 75 -2.78 12.38 16.14
C ALA A 75 -3.85 13.42 15.76
N SER A 76 -3.61 14.68 16.12
CA SER A 76 -4.49 15.77 15.70
C SER A 76 -4.43 15.98 14.18
N CYS A 77 -5.45 16.63 13.60
CA CYS A 77 -5.42 16.99 12.18
C CYS A 77 -4.19 17.83 11.83
N GLU A 78 -3.84 18.79 12.68
CA GLU A 78 -2.66 19.63 12.52
C GLU A 78 -1.37 18.79 12.42
N GLU A 79 -1.17 17.83 13.31
CA GLU A 79 0.00 16.94 13.29
C GLU A 79 0.02 16.01 12.06
N LEU A 80 -1.16 15.54 11.64
CA LEU A 80 -1.31 14.68 10.47
C LEU A 80 -1.03 15.41 9.15
N ILE A 81 -1.22 16.72 9.10
CA ILE A 81 -0.98 17.53 7.89
C ILE A 81 0.33 18.33 7.92
N ALA A 82 0.92 18.52 9.11
CA ALA A 82 2.17 19.25 9.28
C ALA A 82 3.29 18.73 8.35
N PRO A 83 4.17 19.58 7.82
CA PRO A 83 5.27 19.10 6.98
C PRO A 83 6.15 18.06 7.67
N ARG A 84 6.55 17.02 6.94
CA ARG A 84 7.45 15.97 7.43
C ARG A 84 8.62 15.80 6.47
N VAL A 85 9.82 15.59 7.03
CA VAL A 85 11.00 15.23 6.25
C VAL A 85 11.38 13.79 6.52
N SER A 86 11.79 13.05 5.49
CA SER A 86 12.16 11.64 5.61
C SER A 86 13.28 11.26 4.65
N SER A 87 14.15 10.36 5.10
CA SER A 87 15.04 9.61 4.22
C SER A 87 14.26 8.47 3.58
N PHE A 88 14.43 8.30 2.28
CA PHE A 88 13.78 7.28 1.48
C PHE A 88 14.83 6.43 0.78
N GLU A 89 14.67 5.12 0.87
CA GLU A 89 15.42 4.13 0.11
C GLU A 89 14.47 3.04 -0.37
N LEU A 90 14.56 2.73 -1.66
CA LEU A 90 13.85 1.64 -2.30
C LEU A 90 14.87 0.80 -3.05
N ARG A 91 14.85 -0.50 -2.82
CA ARG A 91 15.76 -1.45 -3.47
C ARG A 91 14.95 -2.58 -4.09
N VAL A 92 15.37 -3.00 -5.27
CA VAL A 92 14.94 -4.24 -5.90
C VAL A 92 16.16 -5.09 -6.20
N ASP A 93 16.07 -6.37 -5.86
CA ASP A 93 17.07 -7.40 -6.11
C ASP A 93 16.45 -8.57 -6.88
N CYS A 94 17.28 -9.25 -7.67
CA CYS A 94 16.96 -10.57 -8.16
C CYS A 94 16.82 -11.55 -6.99
N ALA A 95 15.69 -12.25 -6.94
CA ALA A 95 15.38 -13.29 -5.96
C ALA A 95 15.56 -14.71 -6.54
N ASP A 96 16.12 -14.84 -7.74
CA ASP A 96 16.40 -16.13 -8.37
C ASP A 96 17.51 -16.85 -7.59
N PRO A 97 17.26 -18.05 -7.03
CA PRO A 97 18.29 -18.82 -6.32
C PRO A 97 19.45 -19.24 -7.22
N ASP A 98 19.23 -19.35 -8.53
CA ASP A 98 20.25 -19.75 -9.51
C ASP A 98 21.08 -18.56 -10.02
N GLY A 99 20.82 -17.37 -9.50
CA GLY A 99 21.51 -16.14 -9.83
C GLY A 99 20.87 -15.34 -10.96
N CYS A 100 21.30 -14.08 -11.08
CA CYS A 100 20.69 -13.14 -12.00
C CYS A 100 21.22 -13.31 -13.44
N ARG A 101 20.31 -13.28 -14.41
CA ARG A 101 20.67 -13.32 -15.84
C ARG A 101 21.29 -11.99 -16.32
N PRO A 102 22.21 -12.01 -17.32
CA PRO A 102 22.86 -10.78 -17.81
C PRO A 102 21.92 -9.75 -18.43
N ASP A 103 20.79 -10.21 -18.98
CA ASP A 103 19.77 -9.39 -19.63
C ASP A 103 18.71 -8.85 -18.66
N ALA A 104 18.88 -9.12 -17.36
CA ALA A 104 17.91 -8.76 -16.35
C ALA A 104 17.64 -7.26 -16.30
N ARG A 105 16.37 -6.92 -16.08
CA ARG A 105 15.87 -5.54 -16.08
C ARG A 105 15.21 -5.22 -14.76
N ASN A 106 15.61 -4.09 -14.20
CA ASN A 106 15.04 -3.50 -13.00
C ASN A 106 14.31 -2.22 -13.34
N ALA A 107 13.18 -1.99 -12.66
CA ALA A 107 12.50 -0.71 -12.63
C ALA A 107 12.10 -0.36 -11.19
N LEU A 108 12.28 0.91 -10.81
CA LEU A 108 11.84 1.47 -9.55
C LEU A 108 11.05 2.75 -9.81
N ALA A 109 9.84 2.86 -9.26
CA ALA A 109 9.06 4.09 -9.30
C ALA A 109 9.78 5.20 -8.53
N ARG A 110 9.63 6.43 -9.03
CA ARG A 110 10.17 7.63 -8.40
C ARG A 110 9.08 8.36 -7.63
N PRO A 111 9.41 8.92 -6.44
CA PRO A 111 8.56 9.90 -5.80
C PRO A 111 8.26 11.07 -6.75
N ARG A 112 6.99 11.48 -6.84
CA ARG A 112 6.53 12.57 -7.71
C ARG A 112 7.05 13.90 -7.16
N LYS A 113 7.82 14.63 -7.97
CA LYS A 113 8.38 15.93 -7.59
C LYS A 113 7.28 16.99 -7.53
N GLY A 114 7.30 17.83 -6.50
CA GLY A 114 6.37 18.97 -6.36
C GLY A 114 4.92 18.57 -6.04
N ALA A 115 4.61 17.28 -6.00
CA ALA A 115 3.27 16.81 -5.67
C ALA A 115 2.88 17.34 -4.30
N TYR A 116 1.67 17.87 -4.19
CA TYR A 116 1.06 18.22 -2.90
C TYR A 116 1.84 19.28 -2.10
N GLY A 117 2.62 20.14 -2.76
CA GLY A 117 3.52 21.08 -2.08
C GLY A 117 4.73 20.43 -1.39
N GLY A 118 4.97 19.15 -1.66
CA GLY A 118 6.14 18.40 -1.23
C GLY A 118 7.36 18.63 -2.12
N THR A 119 8.54 18.22 -1.65
CA THR A 119 9.79 18.29 -2.43
C THR A 119 10.56 16.97 -2.35
N VAL A 120 11.31 16.68 -3.42
CA VAL A 120 12.18 15.50 -3.51
C VAL A 120 13.58 16.00 -3.83
N ARG A 121 14.53 15.77 -2.92
CA ARG A 121 15.93 16.23 -3.02
C ARG A 121 16.87 15.03 -3.03
N ASN A 122 18.10 15.25 -3.48
CA ASN A 122 19.20 14.28 -3.42
C ASN A 122 18.87 12.91 -4.06
N VAL A 123 18.10 12.91 -5.16
CA VAL A 123 17.68 11.67 -5.84
C VAL A 123 18.88 10.97 -6.46
N ARG A 124 19.16 9.74 -6.03
CA ARG A 124 20.24 8.91 -6.55
C ARG A 124 19.69 7.54 -6.93
N ALA A 125 19.92 7.11 -8.16
CA ALA A 125 19.63 5.75 -8.62
C ALA A 125 20.95 5.05 -8.95
N ARG A 126 21.19 3.87 -8.38
CA ARG A 126 22.48 3.16 -8.50
C ARG A 126 22.26 1.65 -8.59
N PRO A 127 23.09 0.91 -9.36
CA PRO A 127 23.18 -0.54 -9.22
C PRO A 127 23.55 -0.90 -7.78
N ALA A 128 22.88 -1.90 -7.20
CA ALA A 128 22.96 -2.14 -5.76
C ALA A 128 24.13 -3.06 -5.32
N ALA A 129 24.96 -3.53 -6.28
CA ALA A 129 26.28 -4.16 -6.06
C ALA A 129 27.16 -4.16 -7.34
N GLY A 130 28.45 -3.85 -7.19
CA GLY A 130 29.58 -4.30 -8.05
C GLY A 130 29.79 -3.74 -9.47
N GLY A 131 28.78 -3.14 -10.10
CA GLY A 131 28.89 -2.66 -11.48
C GLY A 131 29.27 -1.17 -11.58
N ASN A 132 30.50 -0.86 -11.98
CA ASN A 132 30.99 0.50 -12.29
C ASN A 132 30.35 1.13 -13.57
N ARG A 133 29.16 0.69 -14.00
CA ARG A 133 28.48 1.24 -15.17
C ARG A 133 27.42 2.25 -14.73
N SER A 134 27.63 3.49 -15.12
CA SER A 134 26.69 4.59 -14.92
C SER A 134 25.33 4.27 -15.55
N VAL A 135 24.27 4.56 -14.80
CA VAL A 135 22.89 4.51 -15.29
C VAL A 135 22.76 5.61 -16.34
N ARG A 136 22.71 5.26 -17.63
CA ARG A 136 22.38 6.23 -18.68
C ARG A 136 20.92 6.67 -18.50
N ALA A 137 20.73 7.87 -17.98
CA ALA A 137 19.50 8.63 -18.22
C ALA A 137 19.44 8.91 -19.73
N ARG A 138 18.69 8.11 -20.50
CA ARG A 138 18.36 8.48 -21.87
C ARG A 138 17.39 9.67 -21.82
N SER A 139 17.93 10.88 -21.79
CA SER A 139 17.21 12.10 -22.12
C SER A 139 17.32 12.33 -23.63
N ALA A 140 16.51 11.62 -24.40
CA ALA A 140 16.23 11.99 -25.79
C ALA A 140 14.96 12.85 -25.78
N GLY A 141 15.13 14.17 -25.91
CA GLY A 141 14.09 15.09 -26.41
C GLY A 141 12.83 15.37 -25.56
N ALA A 142 12.65 14.78 -24.38
CA ALA A 142 11.46 15.05 -23.58
C ALA A 142 11.62 16.29 -22.69
N ARG A 143 10.69 17.26 -22.86
CA ARG A 143 10.42 18.40 -21.96
C ARG A 143 10.58 18.00 -20.50
N GLN A 144 11.03 18.93 -19.65
CA GLN A 144 11.25 18.77 -18.20
C GLN A 144 10.12 18.02 -17.48
N GLY A 145 10.22 16.69 -17.47
CA GLY A 145 9.37 15.76 -16.76
C GLY A 145 10.24 14.54 -16.50
N ALA A 146 10.86 14.50 -15.31
CA ALA A 146 11.69 13.36 -14.94
C ALA A 146 10.84 12.09 -15.05
N ALA A 147 11.29 11.09 -15.83
CA ALA A 147 10.56 9.84 -16.02
C ALA A 147 10.07 9.26 -14.68
N ALA A 148 8.82 8.79 -14.64
CA ALA A 148 8.17 8.27 -13.42
C ALA A 148 8.88 7.05 -12.83
N THR A 149 9.77 6.40 -13.59
CA THR A 149 10.51 5.20 -13.19
C THR A 149 12.00 5.36 -13.46
N ALA A 150 12.86 4.99 -12.52
CA ALA A 150 14.27 4.70 -12.74
C ALA A 150 14.42 3.26 -13.27
N ARG A 151 15.35 3.03 -14.21
CA ARG A 151 15.58 1.72 -14.81
C ARG A 151 17.07 1.40 -14.87
N SER A 152 17.43 0.14 -14.73
CA SER A 152 18.81 -0.34 -14.90
C SER A 152 18.85 -1.82 -15.24
N SER A 153 19.91 -2.24 -15.92
CA SER A 153 20.20 -3.66 -16.16
C SER A 153 21.05 -4.26 -15.04
N GLY A 154 20.87 -5.55 -14.76
CA GLY A 154 21.70 -6.30 -13.82
C GLY A 154 20.92 -6.82 -12.60
N PRO A 155 21.63 -7.26 -11.55
CA PRO A 155 21.01 -8.01 -10.45
C PRO A 155 20.20 -7.15 -9.48
N ALA A 156 20.45 -5.85 -9.43
CA ALA A 156 19.80 -4.99 -8.46
C ALA A 156 19.82 -3.52 -8.86
N LEU A 157 18.83 -2.78 -8.37
CA LEU A 157 18.73 -1.33 -8.49
C LEU A 157 18.28 -0.76 -7.14
N ALA A 158 18.91 0.33 -6.72
CA ALA A 158 18.52 1.11 -5.55
C ALA A 158 18.21 2.55 -5.95
N LEU A 159 17.19 3.13 -5.31
CA LEU A 159 16.79 4.53 -5.41
C LEU A 159 16.78 5.12 -4.00
N SER A 160 17.50 6.22 -3.79
CA SER A 160 17.45 6.99 -2.56
C SER A 160 17.11 8.46 -2.80
N ALA A 161 16.45 9.07 -1.82
CA ALA A 161 16.05 10.47 -1.85
C ALA A 161 15.82 11.02 -0.42
N VAL A 162 15.81 12.35 -0.30
CA VAL A 162 15.24 13.04 0.86
C VAL A 162 13.91 13.63 0.44
N LEU A 163 12.86 13.31 1.19
CA LEU A 163 11.49 13.71 0.92
C LEU A 163 11.06 14.76 1.92
N ARG A 164 10.39 15.81 1.46
CA ARG A 164 9.51 16.63 2.28
C ARG A 164 8.08 16.43 1.80
N THR A 165 7.22 15.94 2.67
CA THR A 165 5.80 15.69 2.41
C THR A 165 4.96 16.62 3.26
N VAL A 166 3.76 16.97 2.78
CA VAL A 166 2.81 17.84 3.47
C VAL A 166 1.44 17.22 3.32
N GLY A 167 0.66 17.18 4.39
CA GLY A 167 -0.72 16.72 4.30
C GLY A 167 -1.68 17.83 3.90
N ASP A 168 -2.96 17.53 3.93
CA ASP A 168 -4.07 18.45 3.71
C ASP A 168 -5.35 17.82 4.26
N CYS A 169 -6.31 18.66 4.64
CA CYS A 169 -7.63 18.21 5.08
C CYS A 169 -8.72 19.16 4.56
N PRO A 170 -8.91 19.23 3.22
CA PRO A 170 -9.85 20.17 2.63
C PRO A 170 -11.30 19.69 2.82
N VAL A 171 -12.21 20.64 3.03
CA VAL A 171 -13.65 20.39 2.92
C VAL A 171 -14.00 20.07 1.46
N LEU A 172 -14.79 19.03 1.25
CA LEU A 172 -15.33 18.65 -0.05
C LEU A 172 -16.54 19.53 -0.38
N ARG A 173 -16.50 20.19 -1.54
CA ARG A 173 -17.53 21.14 -1.99
C ARG A 173 -18.65 20.38 -2.69
N SER A 174 -18.29 19.48 -3.60
CA SER A 174 -19.25 18.76 -4.40
C SER A 174 -20.22 17.94 -3.56
N ARG A 175 -21.51 18.14 -3.83
CA ARG A 175 -22.56 17.33 -3.23
C ARG A 175 -22.49 15.89 -3.75
N GLY A 176 -22.18 15.70 -5.04
CA GLY A 176 -22.00 14.40 -5.67
C GLY A 176 -20.86 13.62 -5.03
N LEU A 177 -19.69 14.25 -4.88
CA LEU A 177 -18.53 13.60 -4.25
C LEU A 177 -18.83 13.16 -2.80
N ARG A 178 -19.50 14.01 -2.01
CA ARG A 178 -19.91 13.66 -0.64
C ARG A 178 -20.94 12.53 -0.60
N ALA A 179 -21.80 12.42 -1.62
CA ALA A 179 -22.76 11.31 -1.73
C ALA A 179 -22.03 10.00 -2.03
N VAL A 180 -21.10 10.01 -2.99
CA VAL A 180 -20.22 8.86 -3.31
C VAL A 180 -19.46 8.37 -2.08
N LEU A 181 -18.90 9.28 -1.26
CA LEU A 181 -18.20 8.86 -0.04
C LEU A 181 -19.12 8.28 1.02
N ARG A 182 -20.32 8.82 1.18
CA ARG A 182 -21.33 8.23 2.08
C ARG A 182 -21.74 6.84 1.62
N GLU A 183 -21.92 6.63 0.32
CA GLU A 183 -22.21 5.32 -0.24
C GLU A 183 -21.07 4.34 0.04
N PHE A 184 -19.83 4.73 -0.24
CA PHE A 184 -18.66 3.90 0.06
C PHE A 184 -18.58 3.49 1.53
N MET A 185 -18.77 4.45 2.46
CA MET A 185 -18.75 4.16 3.89
C MET A 185 -19.96 3.34 4.35
N GLY A 186 -21.11 3.53 3.71
CA GLY A 186 -22.32 2.74 3.97
C GLY A 186 -22.29 1.32 3.41
N ALA A 187 -21.31 0.98 2.57
CA ALA A 187 -21.13 -0.36 2.02
C ALA A 187 -20.54 -1.37 3.02
N GLU A 188 -20.20 -0.93 4.24
CA GLU A 188 -19.71 -1.77 5.36
C GLU A 188 -18.56 -2.73 4.97
N LEU A 189 -17.67 -2.27 4.08
CA LEU A 189 -16.57 -3.07 3.57
C LEU A 189 -15.55 -3.37 4.69
N ARG A 190 -14.97 -4.57 4.65
CA ARG A 190 -13.83 -4.94 5.49
C ARG A 190 -12.52 -4.86 4.71
N TRP A 191 -11.51 -4.29 5.34
CA TRP A 191 -10.16 -4.29 4.78
C TRP A 191 -9.53 -5.67 4.91
N LEU A 192 -9.06 -6.27 3.82
CA LEU A 192 -8.36 -7.55 3.85
C LEU A 192 -6.97 -7.47 3.23
N ARG A 193 -6.06 -8.29 3.77
CA ARG A 193 -4.81 -8.64 3.08
C ARG A 193 -5.12 -9.68 2.00
N LEU A 194 -4.94 -9.29 0.74
CA LEU A 194 -5.34 -10.06 -0.42
C LEU A 194 -4.14 -10.67 -1.16
N PRO A 195 -4.34 -11.78 -1.91
CA PRO A 195 -3.35 -12.24 -2.87
C PRO A 195 -3.19 -11.22 -4.01
N GLU A 196 -2.01 -11.21 -4.63
CA GLU A 196 -1.67 -10.23 -5.67
C GLU A 196 -2.68 -10.18 -6.81
N ALA A 197 -3.16 -11.35 -7.27
CA ALA A 197 -4.14 -11.46 -8.34
C ALA A 197 -5.50 -10.80 -8.03
N LEU A 198 -5.84 -10.63 -6.74
CA LEU A 198 -7.11 -10.03 -6.32
C LEU A 198 -6.95 -8.61 -5.78
N ARG A 199 -5.73 -8.14 -5.50
CA ARG A 199 -5.48 -6.91 -4.71
C ARG A 199 -6.17 -5.66 -5.28
N ASP A 200 -6.37 -5.64 -6.60
CA ASP A 200 -6.93 -4.53 -7.38
C ASP A 200 -8.29 -4.87 -8.05
N ASP A 201 -8.86 -6.06 -7.75
CA ASP A 201 -10.10 -6.56 -8.37
C ASP A 201 -11.34 -6.13 -7.58
N ALA A 202 -11.73 -4.87 -7.76
CA ALA A 202 -12.89 -4.29 -7.09
C ALA A 202 -14.20 -5.02 -7.43
N ASP A 203 -14.37 -5.46 -8.68
CA ASP A 203 -15.61 -6.06 -9.18
C ASP A 203 -15.88 -7.42 -8.54
N ARG A 204 -14.82 -8.19 -8.24
CA ARG A 204 -14.96 -9.43 -7.48
C ARG A 204 -15.09 -9.20 -5.97
N LEU A 205 -14.40 -8.22 -5.40
CA LEU A 205 -14.28 -8.12 -3.94
C LEU A 205 -15.39 -7.31 -3.28
N VAL A 206 -15.74 -6.15 -3.84
CA VAL A 206 -16.68 -5.22 -3.21
C VAL A 206 -18.08 -5.82 -3.05
N PRO A 207 -18.67 -6.52 -4.05
CA PRO A 207 -19.97 -7.19 -3.87
C PRO A 207 -19.99 -8.25 -2.76
N ARG A 208 -18.81 -8.68 -2.29
CA ARG A 208 -18.65 -9.65 -1.19
C ARG A 208 -18.32 -8.98 0.15
N GLY A 209 -18.33 -7.65 0.23
CA GLY A 209 -18.06 -6.91 1.45
C GLY A 209 -16.58 -6.74 1.78
N PHE A 210 -15.67 -6.91 0.82
CA PHE A 210 -14.22 -6.87 1.05
C PHE A 210 -13.50 -5.90 0.14
N ALA A 211 -12.40 -5.32 0.62
CA ALA A 211 -11.47 -4.57 -0.22
C ALA A 211 -10.06 -4.53 0.37
N GLY A 212 -9.03 -4.41 -0.47
CA GLY A 212 -7.73 -3.87 -0.10
C GLY A 212 -7.62 -2.40 -0.52
N CYS A 213 -6.47 -1.76 -0.29
CA CYS A 213 -6.28 -0.36 -0.68
C CYS A 213 -6.50 -0.10 -2.19
N GLY A 214 -6.01 -1.01 -3.05
CA GLY A 214 -6.17 -0.92 -4.50
C GLY A 214 -7.62 -1.10 -4.96
N ALA A 215 -8.25 -2.20 -4.55
CA ALA A 215 -9.66 -2.46 -4.83
C ALA A 215 -10.60 -1.36 -4.31
N ALA A 216 -10.40 -0.86 -3.09
CA ALA A 216 -11.20 0.23 -2.53
C ALA A 216 -11.05 1.52 -3.34
N SER A 217 -9.81 1.87 -3.71
CA SER A 217 -9.54 3.08 -4.52
C SER A 217 -10.14 2.98 -5.92
N ARG A 218 -10.10 1.79 -6.55
CA ARG A 218 -10.74 1.55 -7.86
C ARG A 218 -12.26 1.59 -7.79
N TYR A 219 -12.83 1.04 -6.72
CA TYR A 219 -14.27 1.11 -6.51
C TYR A 219 -14.72 2.57 -6.41
N LEU A 220 -14.04 3.37 -5.59
CA LEU A 220 -14.35 4.78 -5.42
C LEU A 220 -14.11 5.59 -6.70
N GLU A 221 -13.06 5.28 -7.47
CA GLU A 221 -12.82 5.87 -8.79
C GLU A 221 -13.99 5.62 -9.74
N ARG A 222 -14.55 4.40 -9.75
CA ARG A 222 -15.72 4.06 -10.57
C ARG A 222 -16.95 4.87 -10.15
N LEU A 223 -17.28 4.89 -8.85
CA LEU A 223 -18.42 5.67 -8.35
C LEU A 223 -18.30 7.15 -8.70
N CYS A 224 -17.11 7.74 -8.56
CA CYS A 224 -16.87 9.12 -8.97
C CYS A 224 -17.11 9.32 -10.47
N ARG A 225 -16.63 8.40 -11.32
CA ARG A 225 -16.82 8.49 -12.77
C ARG A 225 -18.26 8.33 -13.22
N GLU A 226 -19.03 7.47 -12.55
CA GLU A 226 -20.47 7.31 -12.78
C GLU A 226 -21.24 8.61 -12.48
N GLU A 227 -20.77 9.38 -11.49
CA GLU A 227 -21.27 10.74 -11.18
C GLU A 227 -20.62 11.86 -12.04
N GLY A 228 -19.81 11.51 -13.04
CA GLY A 228 -19.13 12.49 -13.91
C GLY A 228 -18.01 13.28 -13.23
N ILE A 229 -17.53 12.84 -12.07
CA ILE A 229 -16.47 13.50 -11.29
C ILE A 229 -15.09 12.99 -11.77
N PRO A 230 -14.19 13.86 -12.24
CA PRO A 230 -12.84 13.46 -12.65
C PRO A 230 -12.06 12.87 -11.47
N ALA A 231 -11.83 11.56 -11.53
CA ALA A 231 -11.17 10.80 -10.50
C ALA A 231 -10.09 9.89 -11.08
N THR A 232 -8.97 9.80 -10.35
CA THR A 232 -7.78 9.06 -10.76
C THR A 232 -7.16 8.37 -9.57
N THR A 233 -7.01 7.05 -9.64
CA THR A 233 -6.26 6.32 -8.62
C THR A 233 -4.77 6.66 -8.66
N ARG A 234 -4.12 6.61 -7.51
CA ARG A 234 -2.68 6.78 -7.35
C ARG A 234 -2.12 5.70 -6.44
N ILE A 235 -0.83 5.38 -6.65
CA ILE A 235 -0.08 4.51 -5.76
C ILE A 235 1.22 5.14 -5.28
N GLY A 236 1.71 4.67 -4.15
CA GLY A 236 2.99 5.05 -3.58
C GLY A 236 3.24 4.39 -2.24
N TRP A 237 3.79 5.13 -1.29
CA TRP A 237 4.17 4.60 0.02
C TRP A 237 3.64 5.45 1.17
N VAL A 238 3.57 4.86 2.35
CA VAL A 238 3.25 5.55 3.61
C VAL A 238 4.45 5.51 4.55
N VAL A 239 4.91 6.68 5.00
CA VAL A 239 6.01 6.80 5.98
C VAL A 239 5.61 6.10 7.28
N GLY A 240 6.42 5.13 7.71
CA GLY A 240 6.19 4.36 8.93
C GLY A 240 5.42 3.06 8.73
N LEU A 241 5.00 2.73 7.51
CA LEU A 241 4.47 1.41 7.14
C LEU A 241 5.47 0.72 6.19
N PRO A 242 6.39 -0.12 6.71
CA PRO A 242 7.40 -0.76 5.87
C PRO A 242 6.75 -1.69 4.84
N ASP A 243 7.33 -1.72 3.64
CA ASP A 243 6.99 -2.63 2.53
C ASP A 243 5.52 -2.63 2.07
N LEU A 244 4.75 -1.60 2.42
CA LEU A 244 3.37 -1.43 1.97
C LEU A 244 3.30 -0.43 0.82
N VAL A 245 3.04 -0.95 -0.38
CA VAL A 245 2.49 -0.14 -1.48
C VAL A 245 1.08 0.25 -1.09
N HIS A 246 0.79 1.54 -1.18
CA HIS A 246 -0.48 2.10 -0.79
C HIS A 246 -1.18 2.74 -1.98
N ALA A 247 -2.51 2.71 -1.97
CA ALA A 247 -3.35 3.26 -3.02
C ALA A 247 -4.40 4.21 -2.43
N TRP A 248 -4.67 5.28 -3.17
CA TRP A 248 -5.67 6.30 -2.84
C TRP A 248 -6.26 6.91 -4.13
N LEU A 249 -7.19 7.84 -3.97
CA LEU A 249 -7.84 8.57 -5.04
C LEU A 249 -7.42 10.04 -5.06
N GLU A 250 -7.10 10.56 -6.24
CA GLU A 250 -7.09 12.00 -6.53
C GLU A 250 -8.39 12.36 -7.25
N VAL A 251 -9.11 13.38 -6.77
CA VAL A 251 -10.39 13.84 -7.33
C VAL A 251 -10.34 15.33 -7.57
N GLU A 252 -10.75 15.80 -8.74
CA GLU A 252 -11.02 17.22 -8.99
C GLU A 252 -12.40 17.57 -8.43
N ASP A 253 -12.45 18.41 -7.41
CA ASP A 253 -13.69 18.87 -6.80
C ASP A 253 -14.25 20.11 -7.53
N GLU A 254 -15.47 20.54 -7.21
CA GLU A 254 -16.17 21.66 -7.87
C GLU A 254 -15.46 23.02 -7.76
N ASP A 255 -14.51 23.15 -6.83
CA ASP A 255 -13.65 24.33 -6.71
C ASP A 255 -12.42 24.28 -7.63
N GLY A 256 -12.32 23.27 -8.50
CA GLY A 256 -11.19 23.06 -9.41
C GLY A 256 -9.92 22.57 -8.72
N VAL A 257 -9.99 22.24 -7.42
CA VAL A 257 -8.84 21.76 -6.65
C VAL A 257 -8.83 20.23 -6.64
N THR A 258 -7.66 19.65 -6.95
CA THR A 258 -7.45 18.21 -6.75
C THR A 258 -7.32 17.89 -5.26
N LYS A 259 -8.25 17.11 -4.74
CA LYS A 259 -8.29 16.63 -3.35
C LYS A 259 -7.92 15.15 -3.30
N VAL A 260 -7.39 14.72 -2.18
CA VAL A 260 -7.01 13.31 -1.94
C VAL A 260 -8.05 12.67 -1.04
N ILE A 261 -8.48 11.48 -1.42
CA ILE A 261 -9.32 10.62 -0.60
C ILE A 261 -8.61 9.28 -0.43
N ASP A 262 -8.42 8.87 0.81
CA ASP A 262 -7.80 7.60 1.16
C ASP A 262 -8.84 6.66 1.79
N PRO A 263 -9.46 5.75 1.00
CA PRO A 263 -10.51 4.88 1.52
C PRO A 263 -9.98 3.87 2.54
N SER A 264 -8.69 3.56 2.50
CA SER A 264 -8.13 2.51 3.36
C SER A 264 -8.09 2.94 4.82
N PHE A 265 -7.83 4.22 5.09
CA PHE A 265 -7.83 4.71 6.47
C PHE A 265 -9.23 4.77 7.08
N ALA A 266 -10.27 4.96 6.26
CA ALA A 266 -11.65 4.78 6.70
C ALA A 266 -11.93 3.31 7.03
N LEU A 267 -11.57 2.36 6.15
CA LEU A 267 -11.80 0.93 6.41
C LEU A 267 -11.00 0.36 7.61
N LEU A 268 -9.86 0.96 7.91
CA LEU A 268 -8.98 0.55 9.00
C LEU A 268 -9.25 1.31 10.31
N SER A 269 -10.07 2.36 10.32
CA SER A 269 -10.27 3.19 11.51
C SER A 269 -10.84 2.39 12.69
N ASP A 270 -11.77 1.47 12.41
CA ASP A 270 -12.43 0.65 13.42
C ASP A 270 -11.49 -0.37 14.07
N LEU A 271 -10.41 -0.72 13.37
CA LEU A 271 -9.36 -1.63 13.85
C LEU A 271 -8.31 -0.91 14.71
N ILE A 272 -8.33 0.42 14.75
CA ILE A 272 -7.34 1.23 15.46
C ILE A 272 -8.04 1.94 16.61
N PRO A 273 -7.81 1.51 17.87
CA PRO A 273 -8.40 2.18 19.02
C PRO A 273 -8.07 3.67 19.01
N ARG A 274 -9.09 4.53 19.17
CA ARG A 274 -8.96 6.00 19.18
C ARG A 274 -8.41 6.60 17.89
N ALA A 275 -8.67 5.98 16.74
CA ALA A 275 -8.42 6.61 15.44
C ALA A 275 -9.10 7.98 15.38
N ASN A 276 -8.47 8.95 14.69
CA ASN A 276 -9.06 10.27 14.56
C ASN A 276 -10.38 10.20 13.77
N PRO A 277 -11.49 10.74 14.30
CA PRO A 277 -12.82 10.63 13.67
C PRO A 277 -12.89 11.29 12.29
N MET A 278 -11.98 12.20 11.94
CA MET A 278 -11.93 12.81 10.61
C MET A 278 -11.78 11.77 9.49
N LEU A 279 -11.20 10.61 9.78
CA LEU A 279 -10.98 9.54 8.80
C LEU A 279 -12.30 8.92 8.29
N LEU A 280 -13.40 9.16 9.00
CA LEU A 280 -14.74 8.70 8.68
C LEU A 280 -15.67 9.86 8.24
N ASP A 281 -15.16 11.07 8.05
CA ASP A 281 -15.99 12.22 7.66
C ASP A 281 -16.15 12.27 6.13
N PRO A 282 -17.35 12.01 5.57
CA PRO A 282 -17.60 12.10 4.12
C PRO A 282 -17.52 13.51 3.57
N GLY A 283 -17.46 14.53 4.43
CA GLY A 283 -17.32 15.93 4.07
C GLY A 283 -15.87 16.36 3.88
N LEU A 284 -14.88 15.51 4.16
CA LEU A 284 -13.46 15.85 4.13
C LEU A 284 -12.70 15.01 3.11
N GLY A 285 -11.82 15.67 2.36
CA GLY A 285 -10.66 15.02 1.78
C GLY A 285 -9.57 14.92 2.84
N PHE A 286 -8.77 13.87 2.82
CA PHE A 286 -7.66 13.72 3.76
C PHE A 286 -6.42 13.20 3.06
N ARG A 287 -5.36 13.99 3.15
CA ARG A 287 -4.00 13.61 2.76
C ARG A 287 -3.12 13.67 4.01
N THR A 288 -2.60 12.54 4.46
CA THR A 288 -1.58 12.58 5.52
C THR A 288 -0.24 13.08 4.97
N ASN A 289 0.52 13.79 5.81
CA ASN A 289 1.93 14.14 5.60
C ASN A 289 2.85 12.91 5.47
N ARG A 290 2.34 11.69 5.59
CA ARG A 290 3.08 10.44 5.42
C ARG A 290 2.99 9.87 4.02
N LEU A 291 2.16 10.41 3.12
CA LEU A 291 2.04 9.90 1.76
C LEU A 291 3.21 10.32 0.88
N VAL A 292 3.84 9.34 0.24
CA VAL A 292 4.89 9.53 -0.77
C VAL A 292 4.31 9.12 -2.13
N PRO A 293 3.81 10.07 -2.94
CA PRO A 293 3.17 9.78 -4.22
C PRO A 293 4.17 9.32 -5.28
N THR A 294 3.74 8.43 -6.16
CA THR A 294 4.38 8.21 -7.46
C THR A 294 3.55 8.83 -8.59
N GLY A 295 4.05 8.76 -9.82
CA GLY A 295 3.25 9.08 -11.02
C GLY A 295 2.38 7.91 -11.50
N LEU A 296 2.37 6.78 -10.78
CA LEU A 296 1.68 5.55 -11.18
C LEU A 296 0.24 5.50 -10.63
N HIS A 297 -0.54 4.58 -11.20
CA HIS A 297 -1.94 4.30 -10.86
C HIS A 297 -2.07 2.87 -10.34
N VAL A 298 -3.23 2.52 -9.80
CA VAL A 298 -3.51 1.15 -9.35
C VAL A 298 -3.37 0.17 -10.52
N GLY A 299 -2.61 -0.90 -10.31
CA GLY A 299 -2.17 -1.85 -11.35
C GLY A 299 -0.78 -1.57 -11.92
N GLY A 300 -0.15 -0.45 -11.56
CA GLY A 300 1.27 -0.21 -11.84
C GLY A 300 2.20 -0.83 -10.79
N ASP A 301 3.44 -1.14 -11.17
CA ASP A 301 4.45 -1.67 -10.27
C ASP A 301 5.39 -0.57 -9.76
N VAL A 302 5.48 -0.42 -8.43
CA VAL A 302 6.44 0.52 -7.84
C VAL A 302 7.88 0.00 -7.88
N ALA A 303 8.05 -1.31 -8.03
CA ALA A 303 9.33 -1.98 -8.18
C ALA A 303 9.12 -3.27 -8.97
N SER A 304 9.98 -3.53 -9.95
CA SER A 304 9.96 -4.78 -10.69
C SER A 304 11.36 -5.23 -11.08
N HIS A 305 11.50 -6.55 -11.14
CA HIS A 305 12.69 -7.24 -11.63
C HIS A 305 12.23 -8.37 -12.57
N SER A 306 12.91 -8.51 -13.70
CA SER A 306 12.69 -9.59 -14.65
C SER A 306 14.05 -10.14 -15.11
N CYS A 307 14.18 -11.46 -15.09
CA CYS A 307 15.29 -12.22 -15.69
C CYS A 307 14.79 -12.95 -16.94
N GLY A 308 15.60 -13.03 -18.00
CA GLY A 308 15.36 -13.89 -19.17
C GLY A 308 13.90 -13.90 -19.65
N ASP A 309 13.24 -15.05 -19.51
CA ASP A 309 11.86 -15.42 -19.86
C ASP A 309 10.75 -14.50 -19.28
N GLY A 310 11.10 -13.41 -18.62
CA GLY A 310 10.18 -12.41 -18.10
C GLY A 310 9.54 -12.78 -16.76
N ARG A 311 9.97 -13.89 -16.14
CA ARG A 311 9.44 -14.31 -14.83
C ARG A 311 9.85 -13.33 -13.73
N PRO A 312 8.92 -12.89 -12.88
CA PRO A 312 9.23 -11.97 -11.79
C PRO A 312 9.93 -12.72 -10.64
N HIS A 313 11.21 -12.42 -10.46
CA HIS A 313 12.00 -12.86 -9.30
C HIS A 313 12.52 -11.63 -8.57
N ALA A 314 11.62 -10.89 -7.91
CA ALA A 314 11.94 -9.64 -7.25
C ALA A 314 11.92 -9.81 -5.73
N ARG A 315 13.00 -9.41 -5.06
CA ARG A 315 12.97 -9.05 -3.64
C ARG A 315 12.99 -7.53 -3.56
N VAL A 316 11.97 -6.96 -2.96
CA VAL A 316 11.82 -5.51 -2.82
C VAL A 316 11.97 -5.15 -1.35
N THR A 317 12.78 -4.15 -1.07
CA THR A 317 12.95 -3.59 0.28
C THR A 317 12.66 -2.10 0.22
N THR A 318 11.78 -1.62 1.09
CA THR A 318 11.46 -0.20 1.21
C THR A 318 11.78 0.29 2.62
N ARG A 319 12.61 1.34 2.71
CA ARG A 319 12.95 2.01 3.97
C ARG A 319 12.60 3.49 3.88
N ILE A 320 11.67 3.92 4.72
CA ILE A 320 11.29 5.33 4.83
C ILE A 320 11.36 5.74 6.30
N VAL A 321 12.34 6.57 6.64
CA VAL A 321 12.64 6.94 8.02
C VAL A 321 12.45 8.44 8.19
N PRO A 322 11.58 8.90 9.11
CA PRO A 322 11.50 10.31 9.47
C PRO A 322 12.87 10.85 9.88
N LEU A 323 13.24 12.00 9.31
CA LEU A 323 14.37 12.77 9.82
C LEU A 323 13.82 13.72 10.88
N GLN A 324 14.43 13.76 12.06
CA GLN A 324 14.18 14.87 12.97
C GLN A 324 14.67 16.14 12.30
N LEU A 325 13.77 17.10 12.12
CA LEU A 325 14.18 18.46 11.81
C LEU A 325 14.95 18.94 13.04
N ALA A 326 16.19 19.41 12.84
CA ALA A 326 16.86 20.15 13.89
C ALA A 326 15.94 21.33 14.28
N PRO A 327 15.77 21.62 15.58
CA PRO A 327 14.93 22.70 16.05
C PRO A 327 15.33 24.06 15.46
#